data_AF-A0A267E0I5-F1
#
_entry.id   AF-A0A267E0I5-F1
#
_cell.length_a   1.000
_cell.length_b   1.000
_cell.length_c   1.000
_cell.angle_alpha   90.00
_cell.angle_beta   90.00
_cell.angle_gamma   90.00
#
_symmetry.space_group_name_H-M   'P 1'
#
loop_
_entity.id
_entity.type
_entity.pdbx_description
1 polymer ?
#
loop_
_entity_poly.entity_id
_entity_poly.type
_entity_poly.pdbx_seq_one_letter_code
_entity_poly.pdbx_strand_id
1 'polypeptide(L)'
;MRQDNGVPRTPRNPATNMPALGLIEDDGVTLYQWGNDTVIQTKEPWRSARGVYNLTRHYVVTPRLVSLVRAHFNCPKMPGLPLENQGKLGSALTHWEKRLLESELMTAAYTGSSVVSEFTLAFLEDTGWYSANYSTAQPIAWGRNLGCKFVYNSCYDWMVSHHQSAWPYCNLAPKHTGPRGDAMLRTGCSDDRRSKRYCNLDELSNELPLEYQYFGGDVNIQQAGLSPGGVKLLSSESFTRYGGTSRFADYCPYPQAYTTLSKSTDRNSDCFRIGNQPVKSANPGMELFGSKSVCLIQPEPFQLQFCGRRHAAATYGSGCYPVRCPPATGGAPIVTLAGGREFACPVGGGKVDFSLAGNYSLYYGSLVCPPCAQLCSKYSNCSPSVSKLLQPPRLSLNGIHLEPPCLSSSAARQTVGLLIHLAKLFSIFCISLLQ
;
A
#
# COMPACT_ATOMS: atom_id res chain seq x y z
N MET A 1 5.86 -25.95 25.32
CA MET A 1 6.11 -26.50 23.96
C MET A 1 6.78 -27.86 24.06
N ARG A 2 6.61 -28.71 23.05
CA ARG A 2 7.25 -30.03 22.92
C ARG A 2 7.93 -30.16 21.56
N GLN A 3 8.95 -31.02 21.49
CA GLN A 3 9.51 -31.50 20.23
C GLN A 3 8.57 -32.55 19.61
N ASP A 4 8.82 -32.94 18.35
CA ASP A 4 8.01 -33.93 17.63
C ASP A 4 8.00 -35.31 18.30
N ASN A 5 9.06 -35.65 19.05
CA ASN A 5 9.14 -36.87 19.86
C ASN A 5 8.44 -36.76 21.23
N GLY A 6 7.74 -35.64 21.50
CA GLY A 6 7.02 -35.38 22.74
C GLY A 6 7.87 -34.81 23.89
N VAL A 7 9.21 -34.68 23.73
CA VAL A 7 10.09 -34.13 24.76
C VAL A 7 9.76 -32.66 25.01
N PRO A 8 9.50 -32.24 26.27
CA PRO A 8 9.28 -30.83 26.58
C PRO A 8 10.49 -29.96 26.22
N ARG A 9 10.25 -28.80 25.60
CA ARG A 9 11.29 -27.79 25.33
C ARG A 9 11.61 -26.92 26.55
N THR A 10 10.65 -26.75 27.45
CA THR A 10 10.81 -25.99 28.69
C THR A 10 11.22 -26.93 29.82
N PRO A 11 12.16 -26.54 30.71
CA PRO A 11 12.48 -27.30 31.91
C PRO A 11 11.23 -27.68 32.70
N ARG A 12 11.24 -28.88 33.29
CA ARG A 12 10.13 -29.41 34.10
C ARG A 12 10.48 -29.35 35.57
N ASN A 13 9.52 -28.95 36.40
CA ASN A 13 9.66 -29.04 37.85
C ASN A 13 9.75 -30.53 38.23
N PRO A 14 10.81 -31.01 38.91
CA PRO A 14 10.97 -32.43 39.22
C PRO A 14 9.87 -33.01 40.11
N ALA A 15 9.22 -32.20 40.95
CA ALA A 15 8.18 -32.64 41.87
C ALA A 15 6.80 -32.71 41.21
N THR A 16 6.47 -31.76 40.33
CA THR A 16 5.11 -31.67 39.74
C THR A 16 5.05 -32.13 38.29
N ASN A 17 6.20 -32.32 37.65
CA ASN A 17 6.35 -32.50 36.20
C ASN A 17 5.62 -31.41 35.37
N MET A 18 5.22 -30.29 35.98
CA MET A 18 4.67 -29.12 35.29
C MET A 18 5.83 -28.29 34.70
N PRO A 19 5.58 -27.37 33.74
CA PRO A 19 6.66 -26.51 33.28
C PRO A 19 7.18 -25.75 34.51
N ALA A 20 8.51 -25.69 34.67
CA ALA A 20 9.14 -24.88 35.69
C ALA A 20 9.03 -23.42 35.24
N LEU A 21 7.82 -22.86 35.37
CA LEU A 21 7.46 -21.51 34.99
C LEU A 21 8.11 -20.54 35.97
N GLY A 22 9.42 -20.32 35.82
CA GLY A 22 10.07 -19.13 36.34
C GLY A 22 9.59 -17.90 35.56
N LEU A 23 9.64 -16.74 36.22
CA LEU A 23 9.53 -15.47 35.54
C LEU A 23 10.95 -14.93 35.30
N ILE A 24 11.20 -14.48 34.08
CA ILE A 24 12.39 -13.70 33.73
C ILE A 24 11.99 -12.24 33.60
N GLU A 25 12.87 -11.33 34.02
CA GLU A 25 12.76 -9.91 33.70
C GLU A 25 13.77 -9.58 32.60
N ASP A 26 13.29 -9.10 31.46
CA ASP A 26 14.11 -8.61 30.35
C ASP A 26 13.61 -7.22 29.98
N ASP A 27 14.46 -6.21 30.15
CA ASP A 27 14.18 -4.79 29.88
C ASP A 27 12.82 -4.29 30.43
N GLY A 28 12.49 -4.68 31.67
CA GLY A 28 11.24 -4.31 32.34
C GLY A 28 10.01 -5.10 31.91
N VAL A 29 10.19 -6.20 31.17
CA VAL A 29 9.13 -7.15 30.79
C VAL A 29 9.28 -8.45 31.59
N THR A 30 8.23 -8.84 32.32
CA THR A 30 8.20 -10.08 33.09
C THR A 30 7.50 -11.20 32.29
N LEU A 31 8.23 -12.28 31.96
CA LEU A 31 7.75 -13.36 31.07
C LEU A 31 8.04 -14.74 31.62
N TYR A 32 7.33 -15.75 31.12
CA TYR A 32 7.69 -17.14 31.38
C TYR A 32 9.03 -17.50 30.75
N GLN A 33 9.85 -18.23 31.50
CA GLN A 33 11.15 -18.73 31.03
C GLN A 33 10.98 -19.66 29.82
N TRP A 34 11.71 -19.38 28.74
CA TRP A 34 11.81 -20.24 27.56
C TRP A 34 12.98 -21.23 27.66
N GLY A 35 12.96 -22.27 26.81
CA GLY A 35 14.10 -23.17 26.64
C GLY A 35 15.19 -22.57 25.76
N ASN A 36 16.45 -22.94 26.01
CA ASN A 36 17.60 -22.50 25.19
C ASN A 36 17.54 -23.00 23.73
N ASP A 37 16.74 -24.04 23.47
CA ASP A 37 16.46 -24.59 22.14
C ASP A 37 15.22 -23.95 21.48
N THR A 38 14.59 -22.97 22.13
CA THR A 38 13.34 -22.34 21.71
C THR A 38 13.56 -20.87 21.36
N VAL A 39 14.19 -20.11 22.25
CA VAL A 39 14.55 -18.71 21.99
C VAL A 39 16.03 -18.50 22.29
N ILE A 40 16.73 -17.85 21.36
CA ILE A 40 18.10 -17.37 21.57
C ILE A 40 18.16 -15.85 21.50
N GLN A 41 19.14 -15.28 22.19
CA GLN A 41 19.39 -13.85 22.18
C GLN A 41 20.67 -13.57 21.39
N THR A 42 20.63 -12.56 20.52
CA THR A 42 21.81 -12.07 19.79
C THR A 42 21.93 -10.56 19.97
N LYS A 43 23.16 -10.04 19.86
CA LYS A 43 23.42 -8.61 19.70
C LYS A 43 23.90 -8.35 18.30
N GLU A 44 23.19 -7.50 17.57
CA GLU A 44 23.42 -7.27 16.16
C GLU A 44 23.69 -5.79 15.90
N PRO A 45 24.66 -5.47 15.01
CA PRO A 45 24.94 -4.10 14.64
C PRO A 45 23.76 -3.50 13.88
N TRP A 46 23.42 -2.25 14.21
CA TRP A 46 22.29 -1.51 13.67
C TRP A 46 22.73 -0.11 13.28
N ARG A 47 22.73 0.18 11.98
CA ARG A 47 23.20 1.46 11.46
C ARG A 47 22.04 2.42 11.26
N SER A 48 22.16 3.64 11.75
CA SER A 48 21.24 4.74 11.44
C SER A 48 22.01 5.90 10.80
N ALA A 49 21.32 7.00 10.47
CA ALA A 49 21.99 8.22 10.03
C ALA A 49 22.85 8.86 11.14
N ARG A 50 22.71 8.41 12.39
CA ARG A 50 23.39 8.94 13.58
C ARG A 50 24.59 8.12 14.05
N GLY A 51 24.73 6.88 13.57
CA GLY A 51 25.85 6.02 13.96
C GLY A 51 25.53 4.54 13.83
N VAL A 52 26.34 3.72 14.50
CA VAL A 52 26.13 2.27 14.61
C VAL A 52 25.86 1.95 16.08
N TYR A 53 24.76 1.22 16.30
CA TYR A 53 24.25 0.80 17.60
C TYR A 53 24.26 -0.73 17.66
N ASN A 54 24.10 -1.31 18.85
CA ASN A 54 23.93 -2.75 19.00
C ASN A 54 22.54 -3.02 19.56
N LEU A 55 21.69 -3.65 18.76
CA LEU A 55 20.34 -4.04 19.19
C LEU A 55 20.36 -5.49 19.64
N THR A 56 19.69 -5.73 20.77
CA THR A 56 19.40 -7.06 21.26
C THR A 56 18.19 -7.62 20.53
N ARG A 57 18.29 -8.83 19.96
CA ARG A 57 17.18 -9.53 19.31
C ARG A 57 16.96 -10.89 19.93
N HIS A 58 15.69 -11.27 20.08
CA HIS A 58 15.27 -12.56 20.58
C HIS A 58 14.67 -13.37 19.43
N TYR A 59 15.29 -14.46 19.04
CA TYR A 59 14.87 -15.28 17.90
C TYR A 59 14.19 -16.55 18.38
N VAL A 60 13.01 -16.85 17.84
CA VAL A 60 12.43 -18.19 17.93
C VAL A 60 13.12 -19.10 16.92
N VAL A 61 13.78 -20.15 17.41
CA VAL A 61 14.71 -21.00 16.64
C VAL A 61 14.19 -22.43 16.41
N THR A 62 12.87 -22.60 16.40
CA THR A 62 12.26 -23.91 16.22
C THR A 62 12.41 -24.44 14.78
N PRO A 63 12.54 -25.77 14.57
CA PRO A 63 13.04 -26.31 13.30
C PRO A 63 12.24 -25.95 12.04
N ARG A 64 10.90 -26.04 12.07
CA ARG A 64 10.06 -25.69 10.90
C ARG A 64 10.15 -24.20 10.63
N LEU A 65 10.09 -23.38 11.68
CA LEU A 65 10.19 -21.94 11.56
C LEU A 65 11.54 -21.50 10.98
N VAL A 66 12.65 -22.11 11.43
CA VAL A 66 14.00 -21.83 10.88
C VAL A 66 14.08 -22.18 9.40
N SER A 67 13.56 -23.33 9.00
CA SER A 67 13.52 -23.73 7.58
C SER A 67 12.73 -22.70 6.76
N LEU A 68 11.55 -22.30 7.25
CA LEU A 68 10.66 -21.36 6.58
C LEU A 68 11.28 -19.96 6.45
N VAL A 69 11.84 -19.38 7.52
CA VAL A 69 12.42 -18.02 7.44
C VAL A 69 13.60 -17.97 6.47
N ARG A 70 14.44 -19.01 6.45
CA ARG A 70 15.59 -19.09 5.54
C ARG A 70 15.14 -19.14 4.09
N ALA A 71 14.13 -19.96 3.79
CA ALA A 71 13.55 -20.08 2.46
C ALA A 71 12.83 -18.80 2.03
N HIS A 72 12.01 -18.21 2.92
CA HIS A 72 11.23 -17.02 2.60
C HIS A 72 12.10 -15.80 2.33
N PHE A 73 13.00 -15.45 3.26
CA PHE A 73 13.86 -14.27 3.10
C PHE A 73 15.05 -14.52 2.16
N ASN A 74 15.30 -15.76 1.72
CA ASN A 74 16.53 -16.17 1.03
C ASN A 74 17.79 -15.80 1.84
N CYS A 75 17.77 -16.13 3.13
CA CYS A 75 18.88 -15.88 4.05
C CYS A 75 19.27 -17.15 4.82
N PRO A 76 20.20 -17.99 4.29
CA PRO A 76 20.55 -19.27 4.90
C PRO A 76 21.14 -19.19 6.32
N LYS A 77 21.69 -18.03 6.69
CA LYS A 77 22.32 -17.80 8.00
C LYS A 77 21.34 -17.35 9.08
N MET A 78 20.08 -17.08 8.73
CA MET A 78 19.07 -16.63 9.68
C MET A 78 18.88 -17.69 10.79
N PRO A 79 19.07 -17.32 12.07
CA PRO A 79 18.99 -18.29 13.18
C PRO A 79 17.55 -18.71 13.48
N GLY A 80 16.57 -17.85 13.19
CA GLY A 80 15.16 -18.04 13.48
C GLY A 80 14.35 -16.79 13.14
N LEU A 81 13.12 -16.68 13.62
CA LEU A 81 12.28 -15.50 13.45
C LEU A 81 12.38 -14.59 14.69
N PRO A 82 12.74 -13.31 14.57
CA PRO A 82 12.82 -12.43 15.72
C PRO A 82 11.43 -12.10 16.28
N LEU A 83 11.38 -12.03 17.61
CA LEU A 83 10.28 -11.48 18.36
C LEU A 83 10.38 -9.95 18.37
N GLU A 84 9.22 -9.30 18.48
CA GLU A 84 9.08 -7.87 18.65
C GLU A 84 9.94 -7.36 19.81
N ASN A 85 10.78 -6.36 19.54
CA ASN A 85 11.64 -5.70 20.52
C ASN A 85 11.08 -4.37 21.02
N GLN A 86 10.01 -3.84 20.42
CA GLN A 86 9.38 -2.60 20.85
C GLN A 86 8.15 -2.81 21.73
N GLY A 87 7.91 -1.82 22.58
CA GLY A 87 6.75 -1.78 23.46
C GLY A 87 7.04 -2.29 24.86
N LYS A 88 6.01 -2.84 25.52
CA LYS A 88 6.10 -3.34 26.89
C LYS A 88 5.46 -4.73 26.95
N LEU A 89 5.12 -5.17 28.16
CA LEU A 89 4.28 -6.35 28.39
C LEU A 89 3.05 -6.32 27.48
N GLY A 90 2.81 -7.43 26.77
CA GLY A 90 1.74 -7.56 25.79
C GLY A 90 2.09 -7.14 24.36
N SER A 91 3.34 -6.72 24.09
CA SER A 91 3.84 -6.52 22.72
C SER A 91 5.23 -7.15 22.55
N ALA A 92 6.21 -6.61 23.27
CA ALA A 92 7.58 -7.10 23.22
C ALA A 92 7.62 -8.58 23.62
N LEU A 93 8.44 -9.36 22.90
CA LEU A 93 8.72 -10.78 23.16
C LEU A 93 7.50 -11.74 23.07
N THR A 94 6.33 -11.24 22.65
CA THR A 94 5.09 -12.02 22.54
C THR A 94 4.47 -11.99 21.15
N HIS A 95 5.07 -11.19 20.25
CA HIS A 95 4.66 -11.00 18.87
C HIS A 95 5.88 -11.15 17.95
N TRP A 96 5.64 -11.35 16.66
CA TRP A 96 6.68 -11.29 15.65
C TRP A 96 7.15 -9.87 15.38
N GLU A 97 8.45 -9.74 15.09
CA GLU A 97 9.06 -8.50 14.62
C GLU A 97 8.31 -7.94 13.39
N LYS A 98 7.59 -6.84 13.59
CA LYS A 98 6.71 -6.30 12.55
C LYS A 98 7.50 -5.80 11.34
N ARG A 99 8.74 -5.34 11.49
CA ARG A 99 9.59 -4.93 10.36
C ARG A 99 9.78 -6.07 9.35
N LEU A 100 9.89 -7.31 9.83
CA LEU A 100 10.13 -8.47 8.97
C LEU A 100 8.86 -9.14 8.43
N LEU A 101 7.71 -8.97 9.08
CA LEU A 101 6.48 -9.70 8.73
C LEU A 101 5.24 -8.83 8.46
N GLU A 102 5.30 -7.52 8.66
CA GLU A 102 4.28 -6.51 8.33
C GLU A 102 2.83 -6.90 8.60
N SER A 103 2.14 -7.51 7.61
CA SER A 103 0.72 -7.91 7.65
C SER A 103 0.46 -9.25 8.36
N GLU A 104 1.44 -9.87 9.00
CA GLU A 104 1.22 -11.16 9.70
C GLU A 104 0.37 -10.99 10.96
N LEU A 105 -0.53 -11.95 11.21
CA LEU A 105 -1.48 -11.96 12.33
C LEU A 105 -0.85 -11.71 13.71
N MET A 106 0.30 -12.30 13.96
CA MET A 106 0.98 -12.28 15.25
C MET A 106 1.99 -11.13 15.37
N THR A 107 1.93 -10.10 14.52
CA THR A 107 2.67 -8.86 14.73
C THR A 107 1.99 -7.96 15.76
N ALA A 108 2.75 -7.13 16.48
CA ALA A 108 2.25 -6.36 17.62
C ALA A 108 1.27 -5.22 17.27
N ALA A 109 1.02 -4.96 15.98
CA ALA A 109 0.07 -3.92 15.55
C ALA A 109 -0.59 -4.25 14.21
N TYR A 110 -1.90 -4.01 14.16
CA TYR A 110 -2.70 -4.14 12.94
C TYR A 110 -2.51 -2.94 12.00
N THR A 111 -2.25 -3.22 10.71
CA THR A 111 -2.00 -2.19 9.68
C THR A 111 -3.00 -2.22 8.52
N GLY A 112 -4.26 -2.59 8.79
CA GLY A 112 -5.36 -2.53 7.81
C GLY A 112 -5.52 -3.79 6.94
N SER A 113 -4.59 -4.73 7.06
CA SER A 113 -4.66 -6.08 6.51
C SER A 113 -3.89 -7.01 7.44
N SER A 114 -4.46 -8.17 7.75
CA SER A 114 -3.81 -9.20 8.56
C SER A 114 -4.01 -10.56 7.93
N VAL A 115 -2.97 -11.39 7.92
CA VAL A 115 -3.00 -12.72 7.31
C VAL A 115 -2.50 -13.80 8.26
N VAL A 116 -3.17 -14.95 8.22
CA VAL A 116 -2.69 -16.19 8.86
C VAL A 116 -1.69 -16.84 7.91
N SER A 117 -0.40 -16.63 8.17
CA SER A 117 0.66 -17.05 7.27
C SER A 117 1.25 -18.40 7.61
N GLU A 118 2.11 -18.92 6.72
CA GLU A 118 2.95 -20.10 6.99
C GLU A 118 3.81 -19.92 8.25
N PHE A 119 4.18 -18.69 8.64
CA PHE A 119 4.99 -18.42 9.83
C PHE A 119 4.26 -18.78 11.13
N THR A 120 3.02 -18.31 11.28
CA THR A 120 2.19 -18.66 12.44
C THR A 120 1.86 -20.14 12.45
N LEU A 121 1.56 -20.74 11.29
CA LEU A 121 1.29 -22.18 11.19
C LEU A 121 2.51 -23.02 11.59
N ALA A 122 3.70 -22.69 11.07
CA ALA A 122 4.95 -23.37 11.41
C ALA A 122 5.30 -23.25 12.89
N PHE A 123 5.11 -22.06 13.47
CA PHE A 123 5.33 -21.87 14.90
C PHE A 123 4.34 -22.69 15.73
N LEU A 124 3.04 -22.66 15.41
CA LEU A 124 2.01 -23.43 16.11
C LEU A 124 2.29 -24.93 16.05
N GLU A 125 2.71 -25.45 14.91
CA GLU A 125 3.10 -26.86 14.78
C GLU A 125 4.35 -27.18 15.61
N ASP A 126 5.38 -26.32 15.57
CA ASP A 126 6.59 -26.47 16.39
C ASP A 126 6.35 -26.36 17.91
N THR A 127 5.19 -25.86 18.34
CA THR A 127 4.79 -25.94 19.76
C THR A 127 4.48 -27.36 20.22
N GLY A 128 4.15 -28.27 19.28
CA GLY A 128 3.69 -29.62 19.54
C GLY A 128 2.23 -29.73 20.00
N TRP A 129 1.45 -28.65 19.93
CA TRP A 129 0.02 -28.65 20.29
C TRP A 129 -0.92 -28.80 19.10
N TYR A 130 -0.44 -28.48 17.90
CA TYR A 130 -1.25 -28.40 16.69
C TYR A 130 -0.60 -29.21 15.56
N SER A 131 -1.44 -29.67 14.64
CA SER A 131 -1.02 -30.09 13.30
C SER A 131 -1.61 -29.08 12.32
N ALA A 132 -0.76 -28.39 11.58
CA ALA A 132 -1.18 -27.28 10.72
C ALA A 132 -1.44 -27.75 9.28
N ASN A 133 -2.55 -27.28 8.69
CA ASN A 133 -2.78 -27.43 7.27
C ASN A 133 -2.24 -26.21 6.50
N TYR A 134 -1.06 -26.33 5.88
CA TYR A 134 -0.44 -25.24 5.12
C TYR A 134 -1.21 -24.88 3.85
N SER A 135 -2.12 -25.72 3.35
CA SER A 135 -2.93 -25.40 2.16
C SER A 135 -3.87 -24.21 2.37
N THR A 136 -4.15 -23.86 3.63
CA THR A 136 -4.98 -22.70 4.01
C THR A 136 -4.15 -21.46 4.35
N ALA A 137 -2.83 -21.54 4.28
CA ALA A 137 -1.95 -20.42 4.59
C ALA A 137 -2.18 -19.27 3.60
N GLN A 138 -2.34 -18.07 4.13
CA GLN A 138 -2.41 -16.87 3.33
C GLN A 138 -0.98 -16.40 3.01
N PRO A 139 -0.68 -16.06 1.74
CA PRO A 139 0.68 -15.72 1.34
C PRO A 139 1.13 -14.39 1.92
N ILE A 140 2.42 -14.30 2.26
CA ILE A 140 3.11 -13.03 2.54
C ILE A 140 4.11 -12.81 1.42
N ALA A 141 4.05 -11.65 0.77
CA ALA A 141 5.05 -11.24 -0.21
C ALA A 141 6.20 -10.44 0.44
N TRP A 142 5.89 -9.73 1.53
CA TRP A 142 6.83 -8.87 2.25
C TRP A 142 8.09 -9.63 2.66
N GLY A 143 9.26 -9.06 2.35
CA GLY A 143 10.56 -9.63 2.69
C GLY A 143 11.01 -10.81 1.81
N ARG A 144 10.14 -11.36 0.95
CA ARG A 144 10.45 -12.59 0.20
C ARG A 144 11.62 -12.35 -0.75
N ASN A 145 12.64 -13.21 -0.65
CA ASN A 145 13.87 -13.17 -1.45
C ASN A 145 14.71 -11.89 -1.32
N LEU A 146 14.50 -11.03 -0.31
CA LEU A 146 15.28 -9.80 -0.14
C LEU A 146 16.66 -10.00 0.51
N GLY A 147 16.95 -11.22 0.95
CA GLY A 147 18.26 -11.65 1.43
C GLY A 147 18.60 -11.16 2.84
N CYS A 148 19.78 -11.54 3.31
CA CYS A 148 20.21 -11.26 4.68
C CYS A 148 20.36 -9.77 5.01
N LYS A 149 20.59 -8.90 4.02
CA LYS A 149 20.65 -7.44 4.25
C LYS A 149 19.31 -6.90 4.74
N PHE A 150 18.19 -7.38 4.19
CA PHE A 150 16.86 -7.01 4.67
C PHE A 150 16.60 -7.50 6.10
N VAL A 151 17.04 -8.72 6.40
CA VAL A 151 16.84 -9.36 7.72
C VAL A 151 17.60 -8.61 8.81
N TYR A 152 18.90 -8.41 8.64
CA TYR A 152 19.77 -7.93 9.72
C TYR A 152 19.90 -6.41 9.78
N ASN A 153 19.93 -5.74 8.63
CA ASN A 153 20.27 -4.33 8.57
C ASN A 153 19.02 -3.45 8.73
N SER A 154 19.25 -2.19 9.08
CA SER A 154 18.19 -1.19 9.16
C SER A 154 17.67 -0.79 7.79
N CYS A 155 16.50 -0.15 7.76
CA CYS A 155 16.01 0.49 6.55
C CYS A 155 16.92 1.62 6.08
N TYR A 156 17.67 2.29 6.96
CA TYR A 156 18.70 3.24 6.53
C TYR A 156 19.78 2.56 5.70
N ASP A 157 20.40 1.51 6.22
CA ASP A 157 21.48 0.82 5.52
C ASP A 157 20.98 0.14 4.22
N TRP A 158 19.73 -0.31 4.22
CA TRP A 158 19.03 -0.73 3.00
C TRP A 158 18.96 0.41 1.97
N MET A 159 18.43 1.57 2.36
CA MET A 159 18.26 2.71 1.45
C MET A 159 19.60 3.26 0.95
N VAL A 160 20.64 3.26 1.79
CA VAL A 160 22.01 3.61 1.38
C VAL A 160 22.53 2.60 0.35
N SER A 161 22.31 1.30 0.53
CA SER A 161 22.80 0.30 -0.43
C SER A 161 21.95 0.17 -1.70
N HIS A 162 20.77 0.80 -1.77
CA HIS A 162 19.82 0.72 -2.89
C HIS A 162 19.40 2.11 -3.38
N HIS A 163 20.37 2.95 -3.76
CA HIS A 163 20.12 4.32 -4.22
C HIS A 163 19.09 4.47 -5.36
N GLN A 164 18.89 3.41 -6.17
CA GLN A 164 17.92 3.43 -7.27
C GLN A 164 16.47 3.24 -6.80
N SER A 165 16.25 2.60 -5.65
CA SER A 165 14.92 2.34 -5.09
C SER A 165 15.00 2.04 -3.60
N ALA A 166 14.24 2.78 -2.79
CA ALA A 166 14.09 2.50 -1.37
C ALA A 166 13.28 1.22 -1.07
N TRP A 167 12.63 0.62 -2.08
CA TRP A 167 11.79 -0.58 -1.93
C TRP A 167 12.54 -1.71 -1.22
N PRO A 168 11.94 -2.40 -0.21
CA PRO A 168 10.53 -2.37 0.17
C PRO A 168 10.15 -1.27 1.17
N TYR A 169 11.13 -0.48 1.63
CA TYR A 169 10.88 0.71 2.43
C TYR A 169 10.50 1.89 1.53
N CYS A 170 10.35 3.07 2.12
CA CYS A 170 10.03 4.27 1.35
C CYS A 170 10.55 5.54 2.01
N ASN A 171 10.99 6.50 1.20
CA ASN A 171 11.43 7.82 1.64
C ASN A 171 10.52 8.94 1.12
N LEU A 172 9.30 8.61 0.71
CA LEU A 172 8.32 9.54 0.15
C LEU A 172 7.23 9.85 1.18
N ALA A 173 7.32 10.99 1.83
CA ALA A 173 6.30 11.48 2.75
C ALA A 173 4.99 11.78 1.98
N PRO A 174 3.84 11.20 2.42
CA PRO A 174 2.56 11.28 1.74
C PRO A 174 1.75 12.56 2.07
N LYS A 175 2.12 13.33 3.11
CA LYS A 175 1.39 14.50 3.67
C LYS A 175 1.84 15.85 3.11
N HIS A 176 1.07 16.96 3.16
CA HIS A 176 -0.36 17.34 3.23
C HIS A 176 -0.33 18.85 3.57
N THR A 177 -0.79 19.73 2.66
CA THR A 177 -1.41 21.06 2.90
C THR A 177 -1.27 21.89 1.64
N GLY A 178 -2.30 21.85 0.79
CA GLY A 178 -2.55 23.02 -0.07
C GLY A 178 -3.12 24.15 0.80
N PRO A 179 -2.98 25.43 0.40
CA PRO A 179 -3.53 26.58 1.13
C PRO A 179 -5.05 26.56 1.41
N ARG A 180 -5.77 25.54 0.92
CA ARG A 180 -7.23 25.34 1.02
C ARG A 180 -7.68 24.05 1.72
N GLY A 181 -6.75 23.18 2.16
CA GLY A 181 -7.10 21.94 2.89
C GLY A 181 -7.33 20.67 2.03
N ASP A 182 -7.18 20.75 0.71
CA ASP A 182 -7.51 19.66 -0.23
C ASP A 182 -6.29 18.81 -0.61
N ALA A 183 -5.64 18.13 0.34
CA ALA A 183 -4.43 17.37 0.02
C ALA A 183 -4.72 15.97 -0.56
N MET A 184 -4.03 15.64 -1.65
CA MET A 184 -4.14 14.36 -2.35
C MET A 184 -3.11 13.37 -1.80
N LEU A 185 -3.57 12.23 -1.29
CA LEU A 185 -2.70 11.15 -0.80
C LEU A 185 -2.09 10.39 -1.98
N ARG A 186 -0.75 10.42 -2.10
CA ARG A 186 -0.04 9.61 -3.10
C ARG A 186 0.12 8.17 -2.61
N THR A 187 -0.26 7.24 -3.45
CA THR A 187 -0.31 5.80 -3.20
C THR A 187 0.53 5.04 -4.23
N GLY A 188 0.90 3.81 -3.92
CA GLY A 188 1.51 2.83 -4.80
C GLY A 188 0.80 1.49 -4.66
N CYS A 189 1.36 0.46 -5.28
CA CYS A 189 0.84 -0.90 -5.20
C CYS A 189 1.64 -1.75 -4.22
N SER A 190 0.95 -2.70 -3.58
CA SER A 190 1.57 -3.85 -2.92
C SER A 190 2.36 -4.70 -3.94
N ASP A 191 3.33 -5.47 -3.46
CA ASP A 191 4.15 -6.39 -4.28
C ASP A 191 3.31 -7.33 -5.14
N ASP A 192 2.26 -7.90 -4.54
CA ASP A 192 1.34 -8.83 -5.20
C ASP A 192 0.27 -8.13 -6.04
N ARG A 193 0.28 -6.78 -6.07
CA ARG A 193 -0.69 -5.92 -6.75
C ARG A 193 -2.12 -6.18 -6.30
N ARG A 194 -2.37 -6.70 -5.10
CA ARG A 194 -3.72 -6.99 -4.62
C ARG A 194 -4.35 -5.84 -3.85
N SER A 195 -3.56 -4.86 -3.45
CA SER A 195 -4.01 -3.69 -2.69
C SER A 195 -3.24 -2.42 -3.04
N LYS A 196 -3.88 -1.27 -2.84
CA LYS A 196 -3.22 0.05 -2.81
C LYS A 196 -2.51 0.23 -1.46
N ARG A 197 -1.37 0.91 -1.46
CA ARG A 197 -0.54 1.18 -0.28
C ARG A 197 -0.05 2.62 -0.29
N TYR A 198 0.19 3.24 0.87
CA TYR A 198 0.83 4.55 0.96
C TYR A 198 2.09 4.44 1.82
N CYS A 199 3.10 5.25 1.57
CA CYS A 199 4.28 5.28 2.44
C CYS A 199 3.89 5.85 3.81
N ASN A 200 4.04 5.10 4.89
CA ASN A 200 3.65 5.54 6.22
C ASN A 200 4.70 6.42 6.93
N LEU A 201 5.54 7.09 6.15
CA LEU A 201 6.51 8.09 6.61
C LEU A 201 5.79 9.36 7.05
N ASP A 202 6.00 9.82 8.27
CA ASP A 202 5.42 11.07 8.76
C ASP A 202 6.38 11.77 9.74
N GLU A 203 6.06 13.02 10.06
CA GLU A 203 6.69 13.75 11.15
C GLU A 203 6.00 13.40 12.47
N LEU A 204 6.74 12.80 13.38
CA LEU A 204 6.24 12.38 14.68
C LEU A 204 6.30 13.52 15.70
N SER A 205 5.50 13.42 16.76
CA SER A 205 5.41 14.48 17.79
C SER A 205 6.70 14.67 18.58
N ASN A 206 7.48 13.60 18.74
CA ASN A 206 8.72 13.58 19.52
C ASN A 206 9.89 13.18 18.62
N GLU A 207 11.09 13.56 19.04
CA GLU A 207 12.30 13.05 18.41
C GLU A 207 12.41 11.55 18.58
N LEU A 208 12.86 10.88 17.52
CA LEU A 208 13.12 9.45 17.55
C LEU A 208 14.42 9.15 18.33
N PRO A 209 14.53 7.99 18.99
CA PRO A 209 15.82 7.49 19.48
C PRO A 209 16.85 7.46 18.35
N LEU A 210 18.13 7.69 18.68
CA LEU A 210 19.18 7.90 17.68
C LEU A 210 19.36 6.70 16.74
N GLU A 211 19.16 5.48 17.25
CA GLU A 211 19.18 4.22 16.50
C GLU A 211 18.05 4.10 15.47
N TYR A 212 16.97 4.88 15.60
CA TYR A 212 15.81 4.87 14.71
C TYR A 212 15.69 6.15 13.86
N GLN A 213 16.68 7.02 13.91
CA GLN A 213 16.77 8.20 13.02
C GLN A 213 17.43 7.82 11.69
N TYR A 214 16.61 7.56 10.67
CA TYR A 214 17.08 7.05 9.37
C TYR A 214 17.30 8.10 8.29
N PHE A 215 16.93 9.35 8.53
CA PHE A 215 17.06 10.40 7.52
C PHE A 215 18.17 11.36 7.88
N GLY A 216 18.96 11.74 6.87
CA GLY A 216 20.22 12.47 7.02
C GLY A 216 21.37 11.77 6.29
N GLY A 217 22.45 12.52 6.03
CA GLY A 217 23.58 12.02 5.24
C GLY A 217 23.14 11.63 3.83
N ASP A 218 23.22 10.34 3.51
CA ASP A 218 22.94 9.77 2.17
C ASP A 218 21.46 9.51 1.90
N VAL A 219 20.59 9.61 2.92
CA VAL A 219 19.15 9.30 2.80
C VAL A 219 18.32 10.56 3.04
N ASN A 220 17.69 11.05 1.97
CA ASN A 220 16.83 12.23 1.99
C ASN A 220 15.35 11.87 1.95
N ILE A 221 14.52 12.75 2.51
CA ILE A 221 13.06 12.66 2.42
C ILE A 221 12.57 13.41 1.18
N GLN A 222 11.78 12.70 0.40
CA GLN A 222 10.99 13.22 -0.70
C GLN A 222 9.59 13.52 -0.19
N GLN A 223 9.04 14.70 -0.50
CA GLN A 223 7.65 15.04 -0.23
C GLN A 223 6.86 15.04 -1.52
N ALA A 224 5.71 14.37 -1.54
CA ALA A 224 4.80 14.41 -2.68
C ALA A 224 4.25 15.83 -2.88
N GLY A 225 4.39 16.38 -4.09
CA GLY A 225 3.90 17.70 -4.48
C GLY A 225 2.44 17.72 -4.96
N LEU A 226 1.88 18.94 -5.10
CA LEU A 226 0.52 19.19 -5.61
C LEU A 226 0.39 19.03 -7.13
N SER A 227 1.52 19.07 -7.85
CA SER A 227 1.56 18.81 -9.28
C SER A 227 1.80 17.33 -9.56
N PRO A 228 1.17 16.76 -10.60
CA PRO A 228 1.50 15.44 -11.13
C PRO A 228 3.03 15.25 -11.24
N GLY A 229 3.58 14.20 -10.63
CA GLY A 229 5.01 13.87 -10.63
C GLY A 229 5.92 14.77 -9.78
N GLY A 230 5.39 15.82 -9.15
CA GLY A 230 6.16 16.75 -8.35
C GLY A 230 6.67 16.12 -7.06
N VAL A 231 7.98 16.24 -6.80
CA VAL A 231 8.60 15.85 -5.54
C VAL A 231 9.45 17.01 -5.05
N LYS A 232 9.31 17.38 -3.77
CA LYS A 232 10.15 18.37 -3.10
C LYS A 232 11.05 17.65 -2.10
N LEU A 233 12.36 17.92 -2.11
CA LEU A 233 13.25 17.45 -1.05
C LEU A 233 13.04 18.30 0.22
N LEU A 234 12.87 17.65 1.36
CA LEU A 234 12.74 18.34 2.65
C LEU A 234 14.11 18.79 3.18
N SER A 235 14.14 19.91 3.91
CA SER A 235 15.35 20.40 4.59
C SER A 235 15.69 19.54 5.82
N SER A 236 16.99 19.38 6.09
CA SER A 236 17.54 18.44 7.07
C SER A 236 17.28 18.79 8.53
N GLU A 237 16.86 20.02 8.84
CA GLU A 237 16.69 20.52 10.21
C GLU A 237 15.62 19.79 11.02
N SER A 238 14.72 19.03 10.38
CA SER A 238 13.63 18.30 11.04
C SER A 238 13.73 16.78 10.96
N PHE A 239 14.79 16.21 10.39
CA PHE A 239 14.89 14.75 10.19
C PHE A 239 14.93 13.92 11.48
N THR A 240 15.16 14.54 12.65
CA THR A 240 15.12 13.86 13.96
C THR A 240 13.74 13.30 14.31
N ARG A 241 12.67 13.87 13.76
CA ARG A 241 11.27 13.48 14.02
C ARG A 241 10.64 12.64 12.91
N TYR A 242 11.32 12.43 11.79
CA TYR A 242 10.75 11.71 10.65
C TYR A 242 11.06 10.21 10.73
N GLY A 243 10.01 9.40 10.59
CA GLY A 243 10.11 7.95 10.54
C GLY A 243 8.79 7.32 10.10
N GLY A 244 8.79 5.99 9.98
CA GLY A 244 7.57 5.22 9.86
C GLY A 244 6.71 5.39 11.11
N THR A 245 5.41 5.59 10.91
CA THR A 245 4.43 5.80 12.01
C THR A 245 4.24 4.61 12.94
N SER A 246 4.72 3.42 12.56
CA SER A 246 4.69 2.22 13.39
C SER A 246 6.01 2.02 14.12
N ARG A 247 6.04 2.29 15.44
CA ARG A 247 7.22 2.01 16.28
C ARG A 247 7.67 0.55 16.20
N PHE A 248 6.71 -0.39 16.12
CA PHE A 248 6.93 -1.84 16.06
C PHE A 248 7.64 -2.30 14.77
N ALA A 249 7.70 -1.44 13.75
CA ALA A 249 8.50 -1.72 12.55
C ALA A 249 9.89 -1.07 12.67
N ASP A 250 10.43 -0.95 13.88
CA ASP A 250 11.61 -0.15 14.22
C ASP A 250 11.54 1.30 13.68
N TYR A 251 10.35 1.91 13.57
CA TYR A 251 10.13 3.19 12.86
C TYR A 251 10.61 3.20 11.40
N CYS A 252 10.85 2.05 10.77
CA CYS A 252 11.15 2.01 9.36
C CYS A 252 9.90 2.40 8.56
N PRO A 253 10.00 3.33 7.61
CA PRO A 253 8.88 3.69 6.75
C PRO A 253 8.69 2.64 5.65
N TYR A 254 7.45 2.19 5.45
CA TYR A 254 7.07 1.20 4.46
C TYR A 254 5.70 1.50 3.82
N PRO A 255 5.41 0.91 2.65
CA PRO A 255 4.09 0.95 2.03
C PRO A 255 3.04 0.20 2.87
N GLN A 256 2.17 0.96 3.54
CA GLN A 256 1.13 0.45 4.42
C GLN A 256 -0.25 0.47 3.75
N ALA A 257 -1.12 -0.50 4.08
CA ALA A 257 -2.52 -0.46 3.70
C ALA A 257 -3.26 0.64 4.49
N TYR A 258 -4.35 1.15 3.94
CA TYR A 258 -5.15 2.20 4.57
C TYR A 258 -6.63 1.90 4.46
N THR A 259 -7.39 2.42 5.42
CA THR A 259 -8.85 2.47 5.33
C THR A 259 -9.25 3.68 4.51
N THR A 260 -10.12 3.50 3.52
CA THR A 260 -10.61 4.62 2.72
C THR A 260 -11.49 5.54 3.57
N LEU A 261 -11.35 6.86 3.41
CA LEU A 261 -11.98 7.91 4.22
C LEU A 261 -13.53 7.96 4.17
N SER A 262 -14.21 7.00 3.54
CA SER A 262 -15.67 6.93 3.59
C SER A 262 -16.10 6.30 4.90
N LYS A 263 -17.02 6.97 5.63
CA LYS A 263 -17.58 6.67 6.97
C LYS A 263 -18.13 5.24 7.22
N SER A 264 -17.89 4.26 6.35
CA SER A 264 -18.19 2.84 6.58
C SER A 264 -16.98 2.14 7.20
N THR A 265 -17.19 1.51 8.35
CA THR A 265 -16.20 0.85 9.22
C THR A 265 -15.49 -0.39 8.64
N ASP A 266 -15.51 -0.63 7.32
CA ASP A 266 -15.05 -1.92 6.76
C ASP A 266 -14.37 -1.85 5.36
N ARG A 267 -13.98 -0.65 4.89
CA ARG A 267 -13.33 -0.47 3.58
C ARG A 267 -11.82 -0.30 3.71
N ASN A 268 -11.08 -1.37 3.43
CA ASN A 268 -9.62 -1.34 3.31
C ASN A 268 -9.19 -0.90 1.89
N SER A 269 -7.90 -1.03 1.55
CA SER A 269 -7.35 -0.64 0.26
C SER A 269 -7.19 -1.80 -0.74
N ASP A 270 -7.82 -2.96 -0.47
CA ASP A 270 -7.73 -4.15 -1.32
C ASP A 270 -8.52 -3.98 -2.62
N CYS A 271 -7.90 -4.30 -3.75
CA CYS A 271 -8.53 -4.22 -5.06
C CYS A 271 -9.57 -5.33 -5.28
N PHE A 272 -9.43 -6.47 -4.59
CA PHE A 272 -10.31 -7.63 -4.80
C PHE A 272 -11.66 -7.55 -4.08
N ARG A 273 -11.83 -6.60 -3.14
CA ARG A 273 -13.06 -6.44 -2.36
C ARG A 273 -14.05 -5.53 -3.07
N ILE A 274 -15.16 -6.09 -3.54
CA ILE A 274 -16.27 -5.33 -4.18
C ILE A 274 -16.80 -4.23 -3.25
N GLY A 275 -16.76 -4.45 -1.93
CA GLY A 275 -17.15 -3.46 -0.92
C GLY A 275 -16.38 -2.14 -1.01
N ASN A 276 -15.19 -2.12 -1.61
CA ASN A 276 -14.35 -0.93 -1.77
C ASN A 276 -14.72 -0.09 -3.01
N GLN A 277 -15.73 -0.47 -3.80
CA GLN A 277 -16.12 0.24 -5.01
C GLN A 277 -16.44 1.72 -4.74
N PRO A 278 -15.77 2.67 -5.44
CA PRO A 278 -16.11 4.09 -5.35
C PRO A 278 -17.51 4.39 -5.88
N VAL A 279 -18.15 5.41 -5.29
CA VAL A 279 -19.41 5.96 -5.80
C VAL A 279 -19.16 6.56 -7.19
N LYS A 280 -20.07 6.35 -8.15
CA LYS A 280 -19.89 6.79 -9.55
C LYS A 280 -19.53 8.27 -9.70
N SER A 281 -20.15 9.15 -8.92
CA SER A 281 -19.88 10.59 -8.92
C SER A 281 -18.55 10.99 -8.26
N ALA A 282 -17.91 10.07 -7.54
CA ALA A 282 -16.65 10.25 -6.83
C ALA A 282 -15.61 9.19 -7.26
N ASN A 283 -15.59 8.86 -8.55
CA ASN A 283 -14.61 7.94 -9.15
C ASN A 283 -13.77 8.58 -10.28
N PRO A 284 -13.07 9.70 -10.04
CA PRO A 284 -12.20 10.32 -11.03
C PRO A 284 -11.03 9.42 -11.47
N GLY A 285 -10.63 8.45 -10.64
CA GLY A 285 -9.64 7.42 -10.96
C GLY A 285 -10.16 6.28 -11.85
N MET A 286 -11.45 6.28 -12.21
CA MET A 286 -12.10 5.24 -13.04
C MET A 286 -11.87 3.80 -12.52
N GLU A 287 -11.79 3.65 -11.20
CA GLU A 287 -11.46 2.38 -10.54
C GLU A 287 -12.64 1.40 -10.54
N LEU A 288 -12.31 0.12 -10.62
CA LEU A 288 -13.25 -0.99 -10.51
C LEU A 288 -12.66 -2.04 -9.56
N PHE A 289 -13.41 -2.37 -8.51
CA PHE A 289 -13.01 -3.34 -7.49
C PHE A 289 -13.75 -4.66 -7.70
N GLY A 290 -13.06 -5.78 -7.47
CA GLY A 290 -13.61 -7.11 -7.64
C GLY A 290 -12.53 -8.18 -7.77
N SER A 291 -12.93 -9.46 -7.79
CA SER A 291 -11.99 -10.59 -7.68
C SER A 291 -10.89 -10.66 -8.73
N LYS A 292 -11.06 -9.98 -9.88
CA LYS A 292 -10.09 -9.89 -10.98
C LYS A 292 -9.32 -8.56 -11.02
N SER A 293 -9.57 -7.66 -10.07
CA SER A 293 -8.96 -6.35 -10.02
C SER A 293 -7.59 -6.41 -9.37
N VAL A 294 -6.63 -5.75 -10.02
CA VAL A 294 -5.27 -5.58 -9.54
C VAL A 294 -4.94 -4.09 -9.39
N CYS A 295 -3.95 -3.80 -8.59
CA CYS A 295 -3.39 -2.47 -8.43
C CYS A 295 -2.44 -2.16 -9.59
N LEU A 296 -2.74 -1.09 -10.32
CA LEU A 296 -1.88 -0.53 -11.37
C LEU A 296 -1.42 0.87 -10.96
N ILE A 297 -0.20 1.23 -11.35
CA ILE A 297 0.38 2.53 -11.05
C ILE A 297 -0.24 3.58 -11.94
N GLN A 298 -0.73 4.65 -11.33
CA GLN A 298 -1.15 5.89 -11.99
C GLN A 298 0.02 6.86 -11.82
N PRO A 299 0.92 7.03 -12.81
CA PRO A 299 2.08 7.90 -12.65
C PRO A 299 1.64 9.33 -12.35
N GLU A 300 0.47 9.72 -12.88
CA GLU A 300 -0.17 11.00 -12.67
C GLU A 300 -1.63 10.85 -12.24
N PRO A 301 -2.17 11.82 -11.49
CA PRO A 301 -3.60 11.86 -11.20
C PRO A 301 -4.41 11.85 -12.50
N PHE A 302 -5.44 11.01 -12.55
CA PHE A 302 -6.44 11.12 -13.61
C PHE A 302 -7.18 12.43 -13.44
N GLN A 303 -7.51 13.02 -14.57
CA GLN A 303 -8.08 14.33 -14.60
C GLN A 303 -9.42 14.25 -15.29
N LEU A 304 -10.43 14.72 -14.58
CA LEU A 304 -11.79 14.82 -15.05
C LEU A 304 -12.09 16.28 -15.34
N GLN A 305 -12.29 16.62 -16.60
CA GLN A 305 -12.72 17.95 -17.02
C GLN A 305 -14.23 17.93 -17.28
N PHE A 306 -14.98 18.76 -16.56
CA PHE A 306 -16.42 18.96 -16.73
C PHE A 306 -16.74 20.45 -16.77
N CYS A 307 -17.39 20.95 -17.83
CA CYS A 307 -17.81 22.36 -17.93
C CYS A 307 -16.69 23.38 -17.57
N GLY A 308 -15.43 23.11 -17.92
CA GLY A 308 -14.28 23.96 -17.59
C GLY A 308 -13.72 23.83 -16.16
N ARG A 309 -14.35 23.05 -15.27
CA ARG A 309 -13.82 22.69 -13.95
C ARG A 309 -13.04 21.38 -14.03
N ARG A 310 -11.87 21.34 -13.39
CA ARG A 310 -11.04 20.13 -13.25
C ARG A 310 -11.27 19.52 -11.88
N HIS A 311 -11.60 18.24 -11.87
CA HIS A 311 -11.71 17.42 -10.67
C HIS A 311 -10.60 16.36 -10.68
N ALA A 312 -9.94 16.18 -9.54
CA ALA A 312 -8.96 15.14 -9.31
C ALA A 312 -9.38 14.27 -8.11
N ALA A 313 -8.88 13.04 -8.08
CA ALA A 313 -9.12 12.12 -6.97
C ALA A 313 -8.47 12.61 -5.67
N ALA A 314 -9.08 12.34 -4.52
CA ALA A 314 -8.46 12.57 -3.21
C ALA A 314 -7.22 11.68 -2.98
N THR A 315 -7.07 10.61 -3.76
CA THR A 315 -5.90 9.70 -3.76
C THR A 315 -5.43 9.50 -5.20
N TYR A 316 -4.12 9.50 -5.44
CA TYR A 316 -3.54 9.20 -6.76
C TYR A 316 -2.28 8.35 -6.62
N GLY A 317 -1.62 8.02 -7.73
CA GLY A 317 -0.39 7.21 -7.71
C GLY A 317 -0.64 5.72 -7.98
N SER A 318 -1.84 5.23 -7.63
CA SER A 318 -2.29 3.88 -7.94
C SER A 318 -3.81 3.77 -7.97
N GLY A 319 -4.32 2.79 -8.73
CA GLY A 319 -5.76 2.49 -8.83
C GLY A 319 -6.03 1.01 -9.03
N CYS A 320 -7.24 0.57 -8.72
CA CYS A 320 -7.69 -0.81 -8.88
C CYS A 320 -8.47 -1.02 -10.19
N TYR A 321 -8.05 -2.00 -11.00
CA TYR A 321 -8.67 -2.27 -12.30
C TYR A 321 -8.72 -3.79 -12.60
N PRO A 322 -9.85 -4.31 -13.11
CA PRO A 322 -9.95 -5.66 -13.63
C PRO A 322 -8.93 -5.88 -14.74
N VAL A 323 -8.22 -7.00 -14.65
CA VAL A 323 -7.34 -7.48 -15.71
C VAL A 323 -7.84 -8.81 -16.23
N ARG A 324 -8.02 -8.89 -17.54
CA ARG A 324 -8.31 -10.13 -18.26
C ARG A 324 -7.05 -10.59 -18.99
N CYS A 325 -6.53 -11.73 -18.56
CA CYS A 325 -5.35 -12.34 -19.16
C CYS A 325 -5.63 -12.93 -20.55
N PRO A 326 -4.62 -12.97 -21.43
CA PRO A 326 -4.78 -13.56 -22.75
C PRO A 326 -5.00 -15.08 -22.67
N PRO A 327 -5.72 -15.66 -23.64
CA PRO A 327 -5.89 -17.11 -23.76
C PRO A 327 -4.57 -17.80 -24.15
N ALA A 328 -4.55 -19.14 -24.12
CA ALA A 328 -3.39 -19.94 -24.52
C ALA A 328 -2.98 -19.72 -26.00
N THR A 329 -3.89 -19.24 -26.84
CA THR A 329 -3.63 -18.93 -28.25
C THR A 329 -2.76 -17.68 -28.46
N GLY A 330 -2.51 -16.90 -27.40
CA GLY A 330 -1.68 -15.69 -27.47
C GLY A 330 -2.48 -14.40 -27.30
N GLY A 331 -1.79 -13.35 -26.86
CA GLY A 331 -2.30 -11.98 -26.82
C GLY A 331 -1.72 -11.13 -25.69
N ALA A 332 -2.38 -10.01 -25.44
CA ALA A 332 -2.04 -9.04 -24.40
C ALA A 332 -3.07 -9.04 -23.24
N PRO A 333 -2.67 -8.71 -22.01
CA PRO A 333 -3.62 -8.46 -20.92
C PRO A 333 -4.51 -7.26 -21.25
N ILE A 334 -5.80 -7.36 -20.94
CA ILE A 334 -6.79 -6.30 -21.15
C ILE A 334 -7.19 -5.70 -19.81
N VAL A 335 -7.10 -4.38 -19.70
CA VAL A 335 -7.52 -3.62 -18.52
C VAL A 335 -8.89 -3.01 -18.77
N THR A 336 -9.80 -3.14 -17.82
CA THR A 336 -11.14 -2.53 -17.88
C THR A 336 -11.21 -1.34 -16.92
N LEU A 337 -11.59 -0.17 -17.43
CA LEU A 337 -11.88 1.03 -16.65
C LEU A 337 -13.38 1.13 -16.34
N ALA A 338 -13.73 1.88 -15.29
CA ALA A 338 -15.13 2.19 -14.99
C ALA A 338 -15.85 2.80 -16.21
N GLY A 339 -17.10 2.39 -16.45
CA GLY A 339 -17.83 2.75 -17.68
C GLY A 339 -17.61 1.79 -18.85
N GLY A 340 -16.98 0.63 -18.61
CA GLY A 340 -16.85 -0.46 -19.58
C GLY A 340 -15.87 -0.17 -20.72
N ARG A 341 -14.87 0.69 -20.47
CA ARG A 341 -13.83 1.02 -21.45
C ARG A 341 -12.66 0.07 -21.26
N GLU A 342 -12.16 -0.51 -22.34
CA GLU A 342 -11.07 -1.50 -22.30
C GLU A 342 -9.90 -1.06 -23.18
N PHE A 343 -8.69 -1.41 -22.76
CA PHE A 343 -7.48 -1.28 -23.58
C PHE A 343 -6.51 -2.42 -23.29
N ALA A 344 -5.65 -2.73 -24.27
CA ALA A 344 -4.63 -3.76 -24.11
C ALA A 344 -3.33 -3.17 -23.51
N CYS A 345 -2.80 -3.83 -22.48
CA CYS A 345 -1.47 -3.53 -21.94
C CYS A 345 -0.37 -4.05 -22.89
N PRO A 346 0.72 -3.31 -23.10
CA PRO A 346 1.90 -3.85 -23.78
C PRO A 346 2.42 -5.12 -23.09
N VAL A 347 2.75 -6.16 -23.87
CA VAL A 347 3.19 -7.46 -23.33
C VAL A 347 4.44 -7.32 -22.44
N GLY A 348 5.39 -6.48 -22.86
CA GLY A 348 6.60 -6.16 -22.10
C GLY A 348 6.39 -5.18 -20.94
N GLY A 349 5.16 -4.70 -20.72
CA GLY A 349 4.88 -3.60 -19.81
C GLY A 349 5.18 -2.23 -20.42
N GLY A 350 4.82 -1.18 -19.70
CA GLY A 350 5.02 0.21 -20.13
C GLY A 350 3.88 1.13 -19.77
N LYS A 351 4.08 2.43 -20.02
CA LYS A 351 3.08 3.46 -19.82
C LYS A 351 2.07 3.46 -20.96
N VAL A 352 0.78 3.56 -20.63
CA VAL A 352 -0.33 3.65 -21.56
C VAL A 352 -1.14 4.90 -21.23
N ASP A 353 -1.09 5.91 -22.11
CA ASP A 353 -1.95 7.09 -22.01
C ASP A 353 -3.26 6.90 -22.76
N PHE A 354 -4.36 7.38 -22.17
CA PHE A 354 -5.69 7.35 -22.76
C PHE A 354 -6.42 8.69 -22.57
N SER A 355 -7.36 8.96 -23.47
CA SER A 355 -8.33 10.06 -23.39
C SER A 355 -9.73 9.56 -23.76
N LEU A 356 -10.71 9.87 -22.90
CA LEU A 356 -12.06 9.34 -22.97
C LEU A 356 -13.09 10.47 -22.90
N ALA A 357 -13.97 10.54 -23.90
CA ALA A 357 -15.12 11.43 -23.88
C ALA A 357 -16.34 10.71 -23.28
N GLY A 358 -16.99 11.38 -22.34
CA GLY A 358 -18.38 11.16 -21.96
C GLY A 358 -19.27 12.26 -22.53
N ASN A 359 -20.58 12.23 -22.22
CA ASN A 359 -21.55 13.17 -22.78
C ASN A 359 -21.21 14.65 -22.50
N TYR A 360 -20.59 14.95 -21.35
CA TYR A 360 -20.22 16.31 -20.92
C TYR A 360 -18.88 16.36 -20.18
N SER A 361 -18.06 15.31 -20.31
CA SER A 361 -16.84 15.13 -19.53
C SER A 361 -15.70 14.58 -20.38
N LEU A 362 -14.49 15.07 -20.17
CA LEU A 362 -13.27 14.50 -20.75
C LEU A 362 -12.39 13.95 -19.63
N TYR A 363 -12.02 12.67 -19.75
CA TYR A 363 -11.05 12.02 -18.88
C TYR A 363 -9.72 11.91 -19.61
N TYR A 364 -8.65 12.29 -18.93
CA TYR A 364 -7.28 12.04 -19.38
C TYR A 364 -6.47 11.41 -18.23
N GLY A 365 -5.67 10.41 -18.59
CA GLY A 365 -4.89 9.68 -17.61
C GLY A 365 -3.90 8.73 -18.26
N SER A 366 -3.07 8.14 -17.41
CA SER A 366 -2.09 7.15 -17.83
C SER A 366 -2.02 6.01 -16.83
N LEU A 367 -1.78 4.79 -17.29
CA LEU A 367 -1.49 3.65 -16.42
C LEU A 367 -0.14 3.06 -16.80
N VAL A 368 0.63 2.62 -15.81
CA VAL A 368 1.83 1.82 -16.06
C VAL A 368 1.46 0.35 -15.91
N CYS A 369 1.40 -0.34 -17.05
CA CYS A 369 1.21 -1.77 -17.12
C CYS A 369 2.54 -2.45 -16.75
N PRO A 370 2.55 -3.38 -15.79
CA PRO A 370 3.69 -4.29 -15.63
C PRO A 370 3.78 -5.30 -16.79
N PRO A 371 4.90 -6.00 -16.92
CA PRO A 371 5.03 -7.12 -17.85
C PRO A 371 3.90 -8.15 -17.67
N CYS A 372 3.45 -8.76 -18.77
CA CYS A 372 2.34 -9.71 -18.77
C CYS A 372 2.52 -10.86 -17.76
N ALA A 373 3.74 -11.38 -17.62
CA ALA A 373 4.07 -12.44 -16.67
C ALA A 373 3.90 -12.05 -15.19
N GLN A 374 3.84 -10.76 -14.86
CA GLN A 374 3.55 -10.28 -13.50
C GLN A 374 2.04 -10.12 -13.24
N LEU A 375 1.21 -10.03 -14.28
CA LEU A 375 -0.26 -9.94 -14.15
C LEU A 375 -0.94 -11.29 -14.31
N CYS A 376 -0.36 -12.17 -15.12
CA CYS A 376 -1.00 -13.36 -15.63
C CYS A 376 -0.24 -14.61 -15.23
N SER A 377 -1.00 -15.70 -15.01
CA SER A 377 -0.44 -16.99 -14.66
C SER A 377 0.48 -17.54 -15.75
N LYS A 378 1.34 -18.51 -15.38
CA LYS A 378 2.22 -19.23 -16.33
C LYS A 378 1.46 -19.91 -17.48
N TYR A 379 0.16 -20.20 -17.32
CA TYR A 379 -0.68 -20.83 -18.34
C TYR A 379 -1.19 -19.86 -19.41
N SER A 380 -0.98 -18.55 -19.24
CA SER A 380 -1.36 -17.53 -20.22
C SER A 380 -0.25 -17.37 -21.26
N ASN A 381 -0.60 -17.37 -22.55
CA ASN A 381 0.36 -17.13 -23.61
C ASN A 381 0.48 -15.62 -23.89
N CYS A 382 1.51 -15.01 -23.32
CA CYS A 382 1.83 -13.60 -23.51
C CYS A 382 2.60 -13.42 -24.82
N SER A 383 1.91 -13.10 -25.91
CA SER A 383 2.53 -12.91 -27.23
C SER A 383 2.05 -11.62 -27.90
N PRO A 384 2.93 -10.90 -28.62
CA PRO A 384 2.53 -9.76 -29.44
C PRO A 384 1.58 -10.13 -30.61
N SER A 385 1.43 -11.42 -30.93
CA SER A 385 0.76 -11.89 -32.15
C SER A 385 -0.75 -11.66 -32.14
N VAL A 386 -1.18 -10.85 -33.13
CA VAL A 386 -2.47 -10.82 -33.84
C VAL A 386 -3.74 -10.82 -32.98
N SER A 387 -3.99 -9.71 -32.30
CA SER A 387 -5.32 -9.14 -32.37
C SER A 387 -5.16 -7.68 -32.75
N LYS A 388 -6.15 -7.10 -33.45
CA LYS A 388 -6.32 -5.65 -33.48
C LYS A 388 -6.35 -5.21 -32.02
N LEU A 389 -5.19 -4.87 -31.46
CA LEU A 389 -5.08 -4.50 -30.06
C LEU A 389 -6.10 -3.39 -29.86
N LEU A 390 -6.97 -3.54 -28.86
CA LEU A 390 -7.78 -2.43 -28.36
C LEU A 390 -6.76 -1.34 -27.98
N GLN A 391 -6.46 -0.48 -28.94
CA GLN A 391 -5.53 0.61 -28.76
C GLN A 391 -6.10 1.43 -27.60
N PRO A 392 -5.23 2.01 -26.76
CA PRO A 392 -5.72 2.89 -25.74
C PRO A 392 -6.64 3.91 -26.38
N PRO A 393 -7.85 4.12 -25.84
CA PRO A 393 -8.77 5.07 -26.42
C PRO A 393 -8.08 6.43 -26.41
N ARG A 394 -7.78 6.95 -27.59
CA ARG A 394 -7.17 8.26 -27.78
C ARG A 394 -8.07 9.05 -28.72
N LEU A 395 -8.69 10.08 -28.18
CA LEU A 395 -9.37 11.08 -29.00
C LEU A 395 -8.32 11.92 -29.73
N SER A 396 -8.48 12.07 -31.04
CA SER A 396 -7.80 13.15 -31.77
C SER A 396 -8.39 14.47 -31.30
N LEU A 397 -7.59 15.29 -30.63
CA LEU A 397 -8.01 16.58 -30.07
C LEU A 397 -8.22 17.66 -31.15
N ASN A 398 -8.07 17.33 -32.44
CA ASN A 398 -8.39 18.23 -33.54
C ASN A 398 -9.91 18.44 -33.62
N GLY A 399 -10.41 19.44 -32.88
CA GLY A 399 -11.78 19.96 -33.02
C GLY A 399 -12.73 19.67 -31.86
N ILE A 400 -12.34 18.93 -30.81
CA ILE A 400 -13.18 18.78 -29.60
C ILE A 400 -12.82 19.90 -28.62
N HIS A 401 -13.30 21.11 -28.93
CA HIS A 401 -13.49 22.13 -27.91
C HIS A 401 -14.76 21.75 -27.15
N LEU A 402 -14.65 21.31 -25.90
CA LEU A 402 -15.81 21.29 -24.99
C LEU A 402 -16.14 22.74 -24.63
N GLU A 403 -16.64 23.50 -25.61
CA GLU A 403 -17.39 24.71 -25.31
C GLU A 403 -18.69 24.30 -24.61
N PRO A 404 -19.12 25.03 -23.56
CA PRO A 404 -20.24 24.60 -22.75
C PRO A 404 -21.55 24.65 -23.54
N PRO A 405 -22.40 23.62 -23.41
CA PRO A 405 -23.80 23.88 -23.13
C PRO A 405 -24.07 23.41 -21.70
N CYS A 406 -23.56 24.14 -20.71
CA CYS A 406 -24.06 24.02 -19.33
C CYS A 406 -25.33 24.90 -19.27
N LEU A 407 -26.41 24.49 -19.95
CA LEU A 407 -27.67 25.24 -19.99
C LEU A 407 -28.83 24.34 -19.56
N SER A 408 -29.05 24.24 -18.25
CA SER A 408 -30.41 24.16 -17.69
C SER A 408 -30.41 24.45 -16.18
N SER A 409 -30.23 25.71 -15.78
CA SER A 409 -31.05 26.18 -14.66
C SER A 409 -32.36 26.66 -15.27
N SER A 410 -33.43 25.92 -15.01
CA SER A 410 -34.81 26.27 -15.37
C SER A 410 -35.24 27.66 -14.87
N ALA A 411 -34.47 28.29 -13.97
CA ALA A 411 -34.69 29.64 -13.50
C ALA A 411 -34.33 30.74 -14.52
N ALA A 412 -33.28 30.58 -15.34
CA ALA A 412 -32.80 31.64 -16.22
C ALA A 412 -33.68 31.86 -17.47
N ARG A 413 -34.33 30.82 -17.98
CA ARG A 413 -35.31 30.97 -19.07
C ARG A 413 -36.63 31.58 -18.58
N GLN A 414 -37.01 31.33 -17.33
CA GLN A 414 -38.19 31.95 -16.75
C GLN A 414 -37.97 33.44 -16.49
N THR A 415 -36.81 33.87 -16.00
CA THR A 415 -36.52 35.29 -15.78
C THR A 415 -36.35 36.09 -17.08
N VAL A 416 -35.68 35.53 -18.09
CA VAL A 416 -35.56 36.19 -19.41
C VAL A 416 -36.90 36.21 -20.15
N GLY A 417 -37.70 35.15 -20.05
CA GLY A 417 -39.06 35.11 -20.58
C GLY A 417 -40.00 36.13 -19.91
N LEU A 418 -39.92 36.28 -18.58
CA LEU A 418 -40.68 37.27 -17.81
C LEU A 418 -40.26 38.70 -18.17
N LEU A 419 -38.96 38.96 -18.32
CA LEU A 419 -38.43 40.28 -18.68
C LEU A 419 -38.84 40.69 -20.10
N ILE A 420 -38.87 39.76 -21.05
CA ILE A 420 -39.34 40.03 -22.42
C ILE A 420 -40.86 40.26 -22.44
N HIS A 421 -41.63 39.55 -21.62
CA HIS A 421 -43.08 39.79 -21.51
C HIS A 421 -43.40 41.12 -20.81
N LEU A 422 -42.66 41.48 -19.75
CA LEU A 422 -42.78 42.76 -19.06
C LEU A 422 -42.39 43.93 -19.96
N ALA A 423 -41.33 43.79 -20.77
CA ALA A 423 -40.94 44.81 -21.75
C ALA A 423 -41.99 45.01 -22.84
N LYS A 424 -42.63 43.93 -23.32
CA LYS A 424 -43.76 44.03 -24.28
C LYS A 424 -45.00 44.68 -23.66
N LEU A 425 -45.32 44.37 -22.40
CA LEU A 425 -46.42 45.00 -21.67
C LEU A 425 -46.17 46.50 -21.43
N PHE A 426 -44.95 46.89 -21.07
CA PHE A 426 -44.55 48.30 -20.93
C PHE A 426 -44.65 49.06 -22.26
N SER A 427 -44.26 48.41 -23.37
CA SER A 427 -44.33 49.02 -24.70
C SER A 427 -45.77 49.26 -25.14
N ILE A 428 -46.69 48.34 -24.80
CA ILE A 428 -48.13 48.48 -25.08
C ILE A 428 -48.75 49.57 -24.19
N PHE A 429 -48.36 49.64 -22.91
CA PHE A 429 -48.84 50.67 -21.97
C PHE A 429 -48.42 52.09 -22.38
N CYS A 430 -47.18 52.27 -22.85
CA CYS A 430 -46.69 53.56 -23.34
C CYS A 430 -47.40 54.03 -24.63
N ILE A 431 -47.85 53.11 -25.49
CA ILE A 431 -48.57 53.46 -26.72
C ILE A 431 -50.02 53.89 -26.41
N SER A 432 -50.65 53.33 -25.38
CA SER A 432 -52.00 53.72 -24.93
C SER A 432 -52.07 55.02 -24.11
N LEU A 433 -50.93 55.60 -23.70
CA LEU A 433 -50.85 56.88 -22.99
C LEU A 433 -50.53 58.08 -23.92
N LEU A 434 -50.40 57.83 -25.22
CA LEU A 434 -50.09 58.81 -26.27
C LEU A 434 -51.21 58.93 -27.34
N GLN A 435 -52.43 58.49 -27.02
CA GLN A 435 -53.65 58.72 -27.82
C GLN A 435 -54.66 59.54 -27.03
#